data_AF-A0A5J5T8T0-F1
#
_entry.id   AF-A0A5J5T8T0-F1
#
_cell.length_a   1.000
_cell.length_b   1.000
_cell.length_c   1.000
_cell.angle_alpha   90.00
_cell.angle_beta   90.00
_cell.angle_gamma   90.00
#
_symmetry.space_group_name_H-M   'P 1'
#
loop_
_entity.id
_entity.type
_entity.pdbx_description
1 polymer ?
#
loop_
_entity_poly.entity_id
_entity_poly.type
_entity_poly.pdbx_seq_one_letter_code
_entity_poly.pdbx_strand_id
1 'polypeptide(L)'
;MADVQDIDGKPCEEKLPSTSLKHETRDEILSRHRKEISQLQNKEIELKKAAAKGSKAEQKAKKKQVEEEISQLSANLKEKHAEELASLGFKEQSSIMSDRMIEDEKFERKLKPLGFTIKEIKSDGHCPYRAVEDQLSLQSGDSSPYAYQELREMAAAYMRKHKRSFPDVEMGKEYKSDGGSSSSTGTIRLSYHKHAFGRGEHYNSVFPHLNIQV
;
A
#
# COMPACT_ATOMS: atom_id res chain seq x y z
N MET A 1 1.84 42.76 -67.84
CA MET A 1 1.87 41.30 -67.80
C MET A 1 1.35 40.93 -66.42
N ALA A 2 0.03 40.75 -66.24
CA ALA A 2 -0.74 39.54 -66.54
C ALA A 2 -0.03 38.32 -65.91
N ASP A 3 -0.60 37.50 -65.04
CA ASP A 3 -1.97 37.15 -64.68
C ASP A 3 -1.82 36.23 -63.42
N VAL A 4 -2.65 36.33 -62.36
CA VAL A 4 -3.78 35.40 -62.10
C VAL A 4 -3.30 33.96 -61.79
N GLN A 5 -3.28 33.56 -60.50
CA GLN A 5 -4.27 32.71 -59.79
C GLN A 5 -3.52 31.43 -59.32
N ASP A 6 -3.81 30.75 -58.21
CA ASP A 6 -5.08 30.65 -57.49
C ASP A 6 -4.90 30.00 -56.10
N ILE A 7 -5.81 30.38 -55.19
CA ILE A 7 -6.52 29.62 -54.12
C ILE A 7 -5.75 28.77 -53.08
N ASP A 8 -6.13 28.69 -51.80
CA ASP A 8 -7.47 28.72 -51.22
C ASP A 8 -7.44 28.93 -49.68
N GLY A 9 -8.52 29.49 -49.12
CA GLY A 9 -9.02 29.10 -47.79
C GLY A 9 -8.53 29.81 -46.50
N LYS A 10 -9.03 31.02 -46.22
CA LYS A 10 -9.42 31.46 -44.85
C LYS A 10 -10.79 30.82 -44.50
N PRO A 11 -11.39 30.92 -43.29
CA PRO A 11 -10.94 31.24 -41.91
C PRO A 11 -11.43 30.13 -40.92
N CYS A 12 -11.05 30.08 -39.64
CA CYS A 12 -11.73 30.75 -38.52
C CYS A 12 -11.17 30.13 -37.23
N GLU A 13 -10.61 30.95 -36.36
CA GLU A 13 -10.34 30.59 -34.96
C GLU A 13 -11.65 30.35 -34.23
N GLU A 14 -11.93 29.08 -33.88
CA GLU A 14 -12.94 28.74 -32.90
C GLU A 14 -12.25 28.60 -31.54
N LYS A 15 -12.48 29.60 -30.66
CA LYS A 15 -12.07 29.57 -29.26
C LYS A 15 -12.77 28.42 -28.55
N LEU A 16 -12.05 27.34 -28.27
CA LEU A 16 -12.48 26.34 -27.29
C LEU A 16 -12.26 26.87 -25.86
N PRO A 17 -13.29 26.89 -25.00
CA PRO A 17 -13.20 27.40 -23.65
C PRO A 17 -12.38 26.43 -22.78
N SER A 18 -11.31 26.93 -22.17
CA SER A 18 -10.50 26.20 -21.21
C SER A 18 -11.26 26.04 -19.89
N THR A 19 -12.12 25.03 -19.78
CA THR A 19 -12.44 24.46 -18.47
C THR A 19 -11.37 23.43 -18.17
N SER A 20 -10.43 23.77 -17.29
CA SER A 20 -9.43 22.84 -16.75
C SER A 20 -10.12 21.68 -16.01
N LEU A 21 -10.58 20.69 -16.76
CA LEU A 21 -10.88 19.38 -16.24
C LEU A 21 -9.54 18.73 -15.92
N LYS A 22 -9.26 18.53 -14.63
CA LYS A 22 -8.13 17.70 -14.21
C LYS A 22 -8.40 16.30 -14.77
N HIS A 23 -7.74 15.96 -15.87
CA HIS A 23 -7.79 14.62 -16.40
C HIS A 23 -6.99 13.73 -15.43
N GLU A 24 -7.70 12.95 -14.62
CA GLU A 24 -7.04 11.97 -13.76
C GLU A 24 -6.26 10.99 -14.64
N THR A 25 -5.01 10.73 -14.26
CA THR A 25 -4.17 9.74 -14.92
C THR A 25 -4.73 8.32 -14.66
N ARG A 26 -4.38 7.36 -15.52
CA ARG A 26 -4.75 5.95 -15.34
C ARG A 26 -4.43 5.43 -13.93
N ASP A 27 -3.27 5.81 -13.40
CA ASP A 27 -2.80 5.38 -12.08
C ASP A 27 -3.63 5.99 -10.95
N GLU A 28 -4.09 7.24 -11.10
CA GLU A 28 -4.97 7.91 -10.14
C GLU A 28 -6.35 7.26 -10.11
N ILE A 29 -6.92 6.93 -11.28
CA ILE A 29 -8.20 6.23 -11.39
C ILE A 29 -8.13 4.84 -10.77
N LEU A 30 -7.10 4.06 -11.12
CA LEU A 30 -6.88 2.74 -10.51
C LEU A 30 -6.67 2.84 -8.99
N SER A 31 -5.99 3.89 -8.51
CA SER A 31 -5.83 4.12 -7.06
C SER A 31 -7.16 4.40 -6.37
N ARG A 32 -8.03 5.19 -7.00
CA ARG A 32 -9.38 5.45 -6.49
C ARG A 32 -10.24 4.18 -6.49
N HIS A 33 -10.23 3.40 -7.57
CA HIS A 33 -10.95 2.11 -7.64
C HIS A 33 -10.56 1.17 -6.49
N ARG A 34 -9.26 1.05 -6.19
CA ARG A 34 -8.79 0.23 -5.05
C ARG A 34 -9.30 0.75 -3.70
N LYS A 35 -9.33 2.07 -3.50
CA LYS A 35 -9.89 2.67 -2.28
C LYS A 35 -11.39 2.39 -2.14
N GLU A 36 -12.14 2.51 -3.22
CA GLU A 36 -13.59 2.25 -3.23
C GLU A 36 -13.87 0.76 -2.94
N ILE A 37 -13.08 -0.16 -3.49
CA ILE A 37 -13.16 -1.60 -3.17
C ILE A 37 -12.87 -1.84 -1.69
N SER A 38 -11.81 -1.24 -1.14
CA SER A 38 -11.46 -1.38 0.27
C SER A 38 -12.54 -0.81 1.20
N GLN A 39 -13.15 0.32 0.83
CA GLN A 39 -14.27 0.91 1.57
C GLN A 39 -15.50 0.00 1.56
N LEU A 40 -15.84 -0.62 0.42
CA LEU A 40 -16.92 -1.59 0.35
C LEU A 40 -16.65 -2.82 1.22
N GLN A 41 -15.43 -3.35 1.23
CA GLN A 41 -15.05 -4.49 2.09
C GLN A 41 -15.20 -4.14 3.58
N ASN A 42 -14.77 -2.95 3.99
CA ASN A 42 -14.94 -2.49 5.38
C ASN A 42 -16.43 -2.36 5.74
N LYS A 43 -17.23 -1.78 4.84
CA LYS A 43 -18.69 -1.66 5.01
C LYS A 43 -19.36 -3.03 5.09
N GLU A 44 -18.93 -3.98 4.26
CA GLU A 44 -19.41 -5.37 4.29
C GLU A 44 -19.14 -6.02 5.66
N ILE A 45 -17.95 -5.87 6.21
CA ILE A 45 -17.60 -6.40 7.54
C ILE A 45 -18.50 -5.78 8.62
N GLU A 46 -18.70 -4.47 8.59
CA GLU A 46 -19.55 -3.76 9.54
C GLU A 46 -21.02 -4.19 9.46
N LEU A 47 -21.58 -4.29 8.25
CA LEU A 47 -22.93 -4.75 8.01
C LEU A 47 -23.13 -6.21 8.44
N LYS A 48 -22.18 -7.10 8.12
CA LYS A 48 -22.21 -8.50 8.57
C LYS A 48 -22.14 -8.61 10.09
N LYS A 49 -21.30 -7.78 10.74
CA LYS A 49 -21.20 -7.73 12.21
C LYS A 49 -22.47 -7.19 12.85
N ALA A 50 -23.13 -6.21 12.24
CA ALA A 50 -24.41 -5.68 12.71
C ALA A 50 -25.54 -6.71 12.55
N ALA A 51 -25.58 -7.43 11.43
CA ALA A 51 -26.56 -8.49 11.15
C ALA A 51 -26.46 -9.69 12.11
N ALA A 52 -25.31 -9.88 12.75
CA ALA A 52 -25.10 -10.93 13.75
C ALA A 52 -25.70 -10.62 15.14
N LYS A 53 -26.31 -9.43 15.34
CA LYS A 53 -26.92 -9.03 16.61
C LYS A 53 -28.45 -9.24 16.60
N GLY A 54 -29.01 -9.75 17.71
CA GLY A 54 -30.46 -9.92 17.91
C GLY A 54 -30.87 -11.37 18.12
N SER A 55 -32.18 -11.65 18.05
CA SER A 55 -32.72 -13.01 18.15
C SER A 55 -32.38 -13.86 16.91
N LYS A 56 -32.44 -15.20 17.03
CA LYS A 56 -32.13 -16.12 15.90
C LYS A 56 -32.97 -15.85 14.65
N ALA A 57 -34.24 -15.46 14.81
CA ALA A 57 -35.13 -15.14 13.70
C ALA A 57 -34.72 -13.81 13.02
N GLU A 58 -34.38 -12.78 13.80
CA GLU A 58 -33.90 -11.49 13.27
C GLU A 58 -32.55 -11.61 12.57
N GLN A 59 -31.63 -12.41 13.12
CA GLN A 59 -30.31 -12.65 12.51
C GLN A 59 -30.45 -13.27 11.12
N LYS A 60 -31.35 -14.25 10.94
CA LYS A 60 -31.56 -14.92 9.64
C LYS A 60 -32.10 -13.95 8.58
N ALA A 61 -33.08 -13.11 8.95
CA ALA A 61 -33.65 -12.12 8.05
C ALA A 61 -32.63 -11.03 7.68
N LYS A 62 -31.95 -10.45 8.68
CA LYS A 62 -30.94 -9.39 8.48
C LYS A 62 -29.72 -9.88 7.70
N LYS A 63 -29.26 -11.11 7.95
CA LYS A 63 -28.13 -11.70 7.20
C LYS A 63 -28.44 -11.84 5.72
N LYS A 64 -29.63 -12.34 5.36
CA LYS A 64 -30.06 -12.47 3.96
C LYS A 64 -30.14 -11.10 3.28
N GLN A 65 -30.73 -10.12 3.96
CA GLN A 65 -30.86 -8.75 3.43
C GLN A 65 -29.49 -8.09 3.22
N VAL A 66 -28.57 -8.21 4.19
CA VAL A 66 -27.21 -7.66 4.09
C VAL A 66 -26.41 -8.34 2.97
N GLU A 67 -26.55 -9.65 2.79
CA GLU A 67 -25.87 -10.39 1.73
C GLU A 67 -26.32 -9.95 0.33
N GLU A 68 -27.63 -9.74 0.13
CA GLU A 68 -28.20 -9.23 -1.12
C GLU A 68 -27.75 -7.78 -1.39
N GLU A 69 -27.75 -6.91 -0.38
CA GLU A 69 -27.26 -5.53 -0.48
C GLU A 69 -25.76 -5.48 -0.85
N ILE A 70 -24.92 -6.30 -0.21
CA ILE A 70 -23.49 -6.38 -0.52
C ILE A 70 -23.28 -6.84 -1.97
N SER A 71 -24.04 -7.86 -2.41
CA SER A 71 -23.95 -8.37 -3.78
C SER A 71 -24.27 -7.26 -4.79
N GLN A 72 -25.38 -6.53 -4.59
CA GLN A 72 -25.77 -5.44 -5.48
C GLN A 72 -24.76 -4.29 -5.49
N LEU A 73 -24.27 -3.86 -4.32
CA LEU A 73 -23.28 -2.80 -4.21
C LEU A 73 -21.96 -3.17 -4.90
N SER A 74 -21.53 -4.42 -4.75
CA SER A 74 -20.30 -4.91 -5.38
C SER A 74 -20.42 -4.99 -6.91
N ALA A 75 -21.58 -5.39 -7.43
CA ALA A 75 -21.85 -5.46 -8.87
C ALA A 75 -21.86 -4.06 -9.49
N ASN A 76 -22.61 -3.12 -8.89
CA ASN A 76 -22.69 -1.74 -9.35
C ASN A 76 -21.32 -1.04 -9.34
N LEU A 77 -20.47 -1.33 -8.34
CA LEU A 77 -19.15 -0.73 -8.28
C LEU A 77 -18.25 -1.26 -9.40
N LYS A 78 -18.26 -2.57 -9.63
CA LYS A 78 -17.49 -3.19 -10.73
C LYS A 78 -17.92 -2.67 -12.10
N GLU A 79 -19.22 -2.54 -12.33
CA GLU A 79 -19.76 -1.99 -13.58
C GLU A 79 -19.26 -0.56 -13.81
N LYS A 80 -19.35 0.31 -12.80
CA LYS A 80 -18.82 1.67 -12.89
C LYS A 80 -17.31 1.72 -13.17
N HIS A 81 -16.53 0.85 -12.52
CA HIS A 81 -15.09 0.77 -12.74
C HIS A 81 -14.76 0.32 -14.17
N ALA A 82 -15.52 -0.66 -14.69
CA ALA A 82 -15.36 -1.16 -16.05
C ALA A 82 -15.73 -0.10 -17.09
N GLU A 83 -16.85 0.61 -16.91
CA GLU A 83 -17.27 1.72 -17.78
C GLU A 83 -16.22 2.84 -17.82
N GLU A 84 -15.68 3.19 -16.65
CA GLU A 84 -14.67 4.25 -16.52
C GLU A 84 -13.36 3.89 -17.22
N LEU A 85 -12.90 2.64 -17.09
CA LEU A 85 -11.72 2.15 -17.79
C LEU A 85 -11.94 2.03 -19.30
N ALA A 86 -13.12 1.54 -19.71
CA ALA A 86 -13.50 1.41 -21.12
C ALA A 86 -13.58 2.77 -21.82
N SER A 87 -14.14 3.78 -21.14
CA SER A 87 -14.23 5.17 -21.65
C SER A 87 -12.86 5.78 -21.94
N LEU A 88 -11.81 5.29 -21.27
CA LEU A 88 -10.43 5.74 -21.44
C LEU A 88 -9.61 4.84 -22.39
N GLY A 89 -10.27 3.89 -23.07
CA GLY A 89 -9.62 2.98 -24.01
C GLY A 89 -8.74 1.92 -23.34
N PHE A 90 -8.82 1.78 -22.00
CA PHE A 90 -8.12 0.73 -21.28
C PHE A 90 -9.02 -0.51 -21.21
N LYS A 91 -8.60 -1.61 -21.84
CA LYS A 91 -9.22 -2.91 -21.59
C LYS A 91 -9.00 -3.30 -20.13
N GLU A 92 -10.00 -3.90 -19.51
CA GLU A 92 -9.97 -4.48 -18.17
C GLU A 92 -8.93 -5.63 -18.09
N GLN A 93 -7.66 -5.26 -18.14
CA GLN A 93 -6.51 -6.10 -17.85
C GLN A 93 -5.89 -5.62 -16.54
N SER A 94 -6.71 -5.53 -15.52
CA SER A 94 -6.24 -5.52 -14.14
C SER A 94 -7.05 -6.56 -13.39
N SER A 95 -6.79 -7.81 -13.74
CA SER A 95 -6.85 -8.91 -12.77
C SER A 95 -6.12 -8.41 -11.53
N ILE A 96 -6.88 -7.99 -10.52
CA ILE A 96 -6.52 -7.83 -9.11
C ILE A 96 -4.99 -7.66 -8.93
N MET A 97 -4.42 -6.54 -9.42
CA MET A 97 -3.05 -6.22 -9.05
C MET A 97 -3.15 -5.78 -7.59
N SER A 98 -2.70 -6.68 -6.70
CA SER A 98 -2.68 -6.36 -5.28
C SER A 98 -1.81 -5.11 -5.08
N ASP A 99 -2.14 -4.30 -4.07
CA ASP A 99 -1.32 -3.12 -3.72
C ASP A 99 0.16 -3.47 -3.56
N ARG A 100 0.47 -4.71 -3.14
CA ARG A 100 1.83 -5.26 -3.06
C ARG A 100 2.53 -5.23 -4.41
N MET A 101 1.89 -5.72 -5.47
CA MET A 101 2.49 -5.80 -6.80
C MET A 101 2.79 -4.42 -7.39
N ILE A 102 1.92 -3.44 -7.11
CA ILE A 102 2.14 -2.05 -7.54
C ILE A 102 3.32 -1.43 -6.80
N GLU A 103 3.42 -1.71 -5.49
CA GLU A 103 4.52 -1.25 -4.66
C GLU A 103 5.84 -1.89 -5.09
N ASP A 104 5.85 -3.20 -5.33
CA ASP A 104 7.00 -3.96 -5.82
C ASP A 104 7.46 -3.44 -7.18
N GLU A 105 6.54 -3.20 -8.12
CA GLU A 105 6.86 -2.60 -9.43
C GLU A 105 7.46 -1.19 -9.27
N LYS A 106 6.95 -0.39 -8.34
CA LYS A 106 7.48 0.94 -8.06
C LYS A 106 8.88 0.87 -7.46
N PHE A 107 9.13 -0.09 -6.57
CA PHE A 107 10.46 -0.31 -6.03
C PHE A 107 11.41 -0.81 -7.12
N GLU A 108 11.01 -1.79 -7.93
CA GLU A 108 11.81 -2.29 -9.05
C GLU A 108 12.19 -1.18 -10.03
N ARG A 109 11.25 -0.29 -10.38
CA ARG A 109 11.54 0.86 -11.25
C ARG A 109 12.63 1.77 -10.70
N LYS A 110 12.74 1.89 -9.37
CA LYS A 110 13.77 2.70 -8.70
C LYS A 110 15.09 1.95 -8.52
N LEU A 111 15.03 0.65 -8.28
CA LEU A 111 16.19 -0.17 -7.91
C LEU A 111 16.92 -0.73 -9.14
N LYS A 112 16.21 -1.11 -10.21
CA LYS A 112 16.80 -1.65 -11.43
C LYS A 112 17.87 -0.72 -12.04
N PRO A 113 17.67 0.61 -12.16
CA PRO A 113 18.70 1.51 -12.69
C PRO A 113 19.95 1.61 -11.81
N LEU A 114 19.82 1.33 -10.51
CA LEU A 114 20.94 1.27 -9.57
C LEU A 114 21.64 -0.10 -9.58
N GLY A 115 21.17 -1.02 -10.42
CA GLY A 115 21.57 -2.41 -10.37
C GLY A 115 21.20 -3.02 -9.03
N PHE A 116 19.91 -2.96 -8.65
CA PHE A 116 19.35 -3.65 -7.49
C PHE A 116 17.92 -4.20 -7.76
N THR A 117 17.50 -5.22 -7.01
CA THR A 117 16.29 -6.06 -7.20
C THR A 117 15.80 -6.52 -5.83
N ILE A 118 14.50 -6.48 -5.54
CA ILE A 118 14.05 -6.89 -4.21
C ILE A 118 14.08 -8.41 -4.05
N LYS A 119 14.55 -8.89 -2.89
CA LYS A 119 14.25 -10.24 -2.39
C LYS A 119 13.24 -10.14 -1.27
N GLU A 120 12.15 -10.87 -1.41
CA GLU A 120 11.09 -10.88 -0.40
C GLU A 120 11.58 -11.55 0.88
N ILE A 121 11.52 -10.79 1.99
CA ILE A 121 11.74 -11.31 3.34
C ILE A 121 10.38 -11.51 3.99
N LYS A 122 10.23 -12.61 4.74
CA LYS A 122 8.99 -12.90 5.47
C LYS A 122 8.56 -11.69 6.31
N SER A 123 7.31 -11.27 6.14
CA SER A 123 6.71 -10.12 6.85
C SER A 123 6.30 -10.48 8.28
N ASP A 124 7.31 -10.66 9.15
CA ASP A 124 7.15 -10.85 10.58
C ASP A 124 8.03 -9.87 11.40
N GLY A 125 7.94 -9.91 12.72
CA GLY A 125 8.73 -9.06 13.61
C GLY A 125 10.24 -9.33 13.61
N HIS A 126 10.70 -10.34 12.86
CA HIS A 126 12.12 -10.65 12.67
C HIS A 126 12.66 -10.13 11.33
N CYS A 127 11.81 -9.55 10.48
CA CYS A 127 12.21 -9.10 9.14
C CYS A 127 13.46 -8.21 9.09
N PRO A 128 13.75 -7.29 10.05
CA PRO A 128 14.98 -6.49 9.97
C PRO A 128 16.23 -7.35 10.09
N TYR A 129 16.22 -8.34 11.00
CA TYR A 129 17.36 -9.22 11.24
C TYR A 129 17.50 -10.28 10.13
N ARG A 130 16.37 -10.79 9.61
CA ARG A 130 16.36 -11.70 8.46
C ARG A 130 16.91 -11.03 7.19
N ALA A 131 16.63 -9.73 7.00
CA ALA A 131 17.20 -8.97 5.89
C ALA A 131 18.72 -8.80 6.03
N VAL A 132 19.23 -8.57 7.25
CA VAL A 132 20.67 -8.48 7.51
C VAL A 132 21.36 -9.84 7.35
N GLU A 133 20.79 -10.91 7.89
CA GLU A 133 21.26 -12.29 7.69
C GLU A 133 21.39 -12.63 6.20
N ASP A 134 20.36 -12.30 5.42
CA ASP A 134 20.36 -12.50 3.97
C ASP A 134 21.51 -11.74 3.28
N GLN A 135 21.69 -10.45 3.60
CA GLN A 135 22.79 -9.65 3.04
C GLN A 135 24.18 -10.17 3.45
N LEU A 136 24.34 -10.67 4.68
CA LEU A 136 25.60 -11.24 5.14
C LEU A 136 25.94 -12.55 4.42
N SER A 137 24.94 -13.37 4.06
CA SER A 137 25.16 -14.60 3.31
C SER A 137 25.71 -14.36 1.90
N LEU A 138 25.31 -13.27 1.25
CA LEU A 138 25.83 -12.86 -0.06
C LEU A 138 27.29 -12.40 -0.03
N GLN A 139 27.70 -11.78 1.08
CA GLN A 139 29.08 -11.35 1.27
C GLN A 139 30.02 -12.51 1.63
N SER A 140 29.46 -13.58 2.21
CA SER A 140 30.24 -14.67 2.83
C SER A 140 30.24 -15.97 2.02
N GLY A 141 29.60 -16.01 0.84
CA GLY A 141 29.57 -17.18 -0.04
C GLY A 141 28.62 -18.28 0.44
N ASP A 142 27.31 -17.99 0.41
CA ASP A 142 26.18 -18.90 0.62
C ASP A 142 25.78 -19.23 2.06
N SER A 143 26.50 -18.75 3.08
CA SER A 143 26.05 -18.88 4.47
C SER A 143 26.36 -17.64 5.29
N SER A 144 25.34 -17.13 5.99
CA SER A 144 25.54 -16.04 6.95
C SER A 144 26.37 -16.56 8.14
N PRO A 145 27.35 -15.79 8.64
CA PRO A 145 28.06 -16.13 9.87
C PRO A 145 27.15 -16.09 11.11
N TYR A 146 25.96 -15.48 11.01
CA TYR A 146 25.01 -15.33 12.11
C TYR A 146 23.58 -15.59 11.64
N ALA A 147 22.83 -16.35 12.43
CA ALA A 147 21.39 -16.46 12.26
C ALA A 147 20.68 -15.16 12.69
N TYR A 148 19.47 -14.91 12.19
CA TYR A 148 18.70 -13.72 12.59
C TYR A 148 18.47 -13.61 14.11
N GLN A 149 18.38 -14.74 14.83
CA GLN A 149 18.27 -14.74 16.30
C GLN A 149 19.54 -14.19 16.95
N GLU A 150 20.71 -14.63 16.48
CA GLU A 150 22.01 -14.19 16.99
C GLU A 150 22.23 -12.70 16.72
N LEU A 151 21.88 -12.23 15.51
CA LEU A 151 21.93 -10.81 15.16
C LEU A 151 21.05 -9.97 16.09
N ARG A 152 19.86 -10.47 16.44
CA ARG A 152 18.95 -9.81 17.37
C ARG A 152 19.52 -9.73 18.78
N GLU A 153 20.14 -10.80 19.25
CA GLU A 153 20.80 -10.84 20.56
C GLU A 153 22.01 -9.91 20.63
N MET A 154 22.84 -9.92 19.58
CA MET A 154 23.99 -9.03 19.44
C MET A 154 23.58 -7.55 19.45
N ALA A 155 22.56 -7.19 18.67
CA ALA A 155 22.03 -5.83 18.64
C ALA A 155 21.54 -5.39 20.03
N ALA A 156 20.76 -6.24 20.71
CA ALA A 156 20.27 -5.96 22.05
C ALA A 156 21.40 -5.84 23.09
N ALA A 157 22.40 -6.73 23.03
CA ALA A 157 23.57 -6.67 23.90
C ALA A 157 24.37 -5.38 23.68
N TYR A 158 24.58 -5.01 22.42
CA TYR A 158 25.27 -3.77 22.05
C TYR A 158 24.54 -2.54 22.57
N MET A 159 23.22 -2.46 22.38
CA MET A 159 22.40 -1.34 22.86
C MET A 159 22.42 -1.20 24.38
N ARG A 160 22.32 -2.32 25.13
CA ARG A 160 22.42 -2.29 26.59
C ARG A 160 23.80 -1.84 27.06
N LYS A 161 24.86 -2.32 26.42
CA LYS A 161 26.25 -1.96 26.76
C LYS A 161 26.55 -0.49 26.49
N HIS A 162 26.01 0.06 25.40
CA HIS A 162 26.25 1.44 24.98
C HIS A 162 25.03 2.33 25.23
N LYS A 163 24.30 2.12 26.33
CA LYS A 163 23.04 2.83 26.63
C LYS A 163 23.14 4.35 26.45
N ARG A 164 24.26 4.97 26.83
CA ARG A 164 24.49 6.42 26.71
C ARG A 164 24.61 6.92 25.26
N SER A 165 24.96 6.03 24.33
CA SER A 165 25.08 6.34 22.90
C SER A 165 23.77 6.18 22.15
N PHE A 166 22.75 5.59 22.79
CA PHE A 166 21.41 5.45 22.24
C PHE A 166 20.47 6.44 22.94
N PRO A 167 19.54 7.07 22.23
CA PRO A 167 18.57 7.95 22.86
C PRO A 167 17.72 7.16 23.86
N ASP A 168 17.39 7.77 25.00
CA ASP A 168 16.34 7.25 25.88
C ASP A 168 15.00 7.40 25.16
N VAL A 169 14.56 6.32 24.52
CA VAL A 169 13.28 6.29 23.82
C VAL A 169 12.17 5.88 24.79
N GLU A 170 11.42 6.86 25.30
CA GLU A 170 10.15 6.61 25.97
C GLU A 170 9.03 6.58 24.93
N MET A 171 8.61 5.37 24.55
CA MET A 171 7.53 5.18 23.58
C MET A 171 6.20 5.68 24.18
N GLY A 172 5.48 6.52 23.43
CA GLY A 172 4.13 6.99 23.79
C GLY A 172 4.05 8.34 24.52
N LYS A 173 5.16 9.12 24.62
CA LYS A 173 5.11 10.51 25.13
C LYS A 173 4.17 11.41 24.33
N GLU A 174 4.08 11.21 23.03
CA GLU A 174 3.19 11.95 22.11
C GLU A 174 1.69 11.76 22.41
N TYR A 175 1.34 10.76 23.23
CA TYR A 175 -0.02 10.47 23.65
C TYR A 175 -0.32 10.86 25.10
N LYS A 176 0.65 11.47 25.81
CA LYS A 176 0.38 12.07 27.13
C LYS A 176 -0.33 13.41 26.91
N SER A 177 -1.66 13.40 26.98
CA SER A 177 -2.42 14.64 27.16
C SER A 177 -1.97 15.29 28.47
N ASP A 178 -1.65 16.58 28.41
CA ASP A 178 -1.06 17.40 29.49
C ASP A 178 -2.06 17.68 30.63
N GLY A 179 -2.61 16.63 31.25
CA GLY A 179 -3.71 16.74 32.20
C GLY A 179 -3.72 15.67 33.29
N GLY A 180 -3.06 15.98 34.41
CA GLY A 180 -3.53 15.58 35.74
C GLY A 180 -3.02 14.25 36.32
N SER A 181 -2.01 14.38 37.18
CA SER A 181 -1.72 13.60 38.40
C SER A 181 -2.56 12.34 38.69
N SER A 182 -1.92 11.17 38.75
CA SER A 182 -1.97 10.30 39.94
C SER A 182 -1.02 9.11 39.79
N SER A 183 -0.20 8.94 40.83
CA SER A 183 0.69 7.81 41.06
C SER A 183 -0.09 6.52 41.31
N SER A 184 0.23 5.46 40.56
CA SER A 184 0.87 4.22 41.07
C SER A 184 0.45 2.97 40.30
N THR A 185 1.49 2.30 39.78
CA THR A 185 1.73 0.84 39.83
C THR A 185 0.72 -0.11 39.20
N GLY A 186 1.15 -0.73 38.09
CA GLY A 186 0.63 -2.01 37.62
C GLY A 186 -0.36 -1.91 36.47
N THR A 187 0.05 -1.34 35.33
CA THR A 187 -0.69 -1.59 34.08
C THR A 187 0.28 -1.58 32.91
N ILE A 188 0.45 -2.74 32.27
CA ILE A 188 1.07 -2.81 30.95
C ILE A 188 0.11 -2.10 29.99
N ARG A 189 0.57 -0.99 29.42
CA ARG A 189 -0.15 -0.27 28.36
C ARG A 189 0.58 -0.49 27.05
N LEU A 190 -0.13 -1.03 26.07
CA LEU A 190 0.34 -1.25 24.70
C LEU A 190 -0.21 -0.14 23.81
N SER A 191 0.62 0.46 22.95
CA SER A 191 0.15 1.28 21.83
C SER A 191 0.07 0.43 20.56
N TYR A 192 -1.03 0.60 19.82
CA TYR A 192 -1.27 0.01 18.51
C TYR A 192 -1.36 1.16 17.52
N HIS A 193 -0.49 1.16 16.50
CA HIS A 193 -0.48 2.18 15.46
C HIS A 193 -1.16 1.61 14.20
N LYS A 194 -2.32 2.19 13.86
CA LYS A 194 -3.09 1.86 12.66
C LYS A 194 -2.49 2.62 11.47
N HIS A 195 -1.86 1.93 10.53
CA HIS A 195 -1.58 2.49 9.21
C HIS A 195 -2.84 2.42 8.34
N ALA A 196 -3.10 3.50 7.60
CA ALA A 196 -4.39 3.78 6.97
C ALA A 196 -4.85 2.73 5.93
N PHE A 197 -3.95 1.92 5.35
CA PHE A 197 -4.31 0.86 4.40
C PHE A 197 -3.29 -0.30 4.42
N GLY A 198 -3.57 -1.35 5.20
CA GLY A 198 -3.21 -2.74 4.88
C GLY A 198 -1.85 -3.35 5.27
N ARG A 199 -0.75 -2.59 5.42
CA ARG A 199 0.54 -3.18 5.85
C ARG A 199 1.24 -2.27 6.86
N GLY A 200 1.50 -2.82 8.04
CA GLY A 200 2.38 -2.20 9.05
C GLY A 200 3.83 -2.13 8.56
N GLU A 201 4.71 -1.60 9.42
CA GLU A 201 6.14 -1.34 9.14
C GLU A 201 6.86 -2.60 8.62
N HIS A 202 7.47 -2.50 7.42
CA HIS A 202 8.19 -3.58 6.77
C HIS A 202 9.46 -3.05 6.11
N TYR A 203 10.59 -3.74 6.28
CA TYR A 203 11.88 -3.41 5.67
C TYR A 203 12.19 -4.44 4.57
N ASN A 204 12.47 -3.98 3.35
CA ASN A 204 12.78 -4.83 2.18
C ASN A 204 14.28 -4.82 1.85
N SER A 205 14.82 -5.95 1.36
CA SER A 205 16.22 -6.16 0.90
C SER A 205 16.35 -5.93 -0.61
N VAL A 206 17.54 -5.57 -1.14
CA VAL A 206 17.78 -5.25 -2.57
C VAL A 206 19.07 -5.90 -3.16
N PHE A 207 19.09 -6.29 -4.46
CA PHE A 207 20.06 -7.20 -5.13
C PHE A 207 20.46 -6.85 -6.57
N PRO A 208 21.73 -6.87 -6.99
CA PRO A 208 22.09 -6.45 -8.35
C PRO A 208 21.62 -7.27 -9.52
N HIS A 209 21.22 -6.58 -10.60
CA HIS A 209 20.86 -7.17 -11.88
C HIS A 209 22.13 -7.50 -12.67
N LEU A 210 22.41 -8.79 -12.87
CA LEU A 210 23.53 -9.25 -13.68
C LEU A 210 23.06 -9.43 -15.14
N ASN A 211 23.63 -8.62 -16.04
CA ASN A 211 23.46 -8.75 -17.49
C ASN A 211 24.12 -10.07 -17.95
N ILE A 212 23.32 -10.99 -18.50
CA ILE A 212 23.83 -12.10 -19.30
C ILE A 212 23.97 -11.57 -20.72
N GLN A 213 25.21 -11.44 -21.19
CA GLN A 213 25.52 -11.20 -22.60
C GLN A 213 26.21 -12.46 -23.14
N VAL A 214 25.46 -13.12 -24.04
CA VAL A 214 25.75 -14.26 -24.96
C VAL A 214 26.90 -15.20 -24.60
#